data_AF-A0A9D1ZWP0-F1
#
_entry.id   AF-A0A9D1ZWP0-F1
#
_cell.length_a   1.000
_cell.length_b   1.000
_cell.length_c   1.000
_cell.angle_alpha   90.00
_cell.angle_beta   90.00
_cell.angle_gamma   90.00
#
_symmetry.space_group_name_H-M   'P 1'
#
loop_
_entity.id
_entity.type
_entity.pdbx_description
1 polymer ?
#
loop_
_entity_poly.entity_id
_entity_poly.type
_entity_poly.pdbx_seq_one_letter_code
_entity_poly.pdbx_strand_id
1 'polypeptide(L)' 'HNYIFYWNNKRISRKLKGMSPVQYRTHSQTI' A
#
# COMPACT_ATOMS: atom_id res chain seq x y z
N HIS A 1 7.33 6.44 -16.63
CA HIS A 1 7.29 6.73 -15.18
C HIS A 1 5.90 6.61 -14.55
N ASN A 2 4.82 7.10 -15.19
CA ASN A 2 3.47 7.06 -14.60
C ASN A 2 2.91 5.65 -14.36
N TYR A 3 3.26 4.67 -15.19
CA TYR A 3 2.79 3.29 -15.04
C TYR A 3 3.30 2.64 -13.74
N ILE A 4 4.57 2.83 -13.40
CA ILE A 4 5.19 2.29 -12.18
C ILE A 4 4.57 2.93 -10.94
N PHE A 5 4.37 4.25 -10.97
CA PHE A 5 3.73 4.97 -9.87
C PHE A 5 2.27 4.54 -9.68
N TYR A 6 1.52 4.40 -10.77
CA TYR A 6 0.13 3.95 -10.76
C TYR A 6 0.00 2.53 -10.20
N TRP A 7 0.85 1.60 -10.64
CA TRP A 7 0.85 0.23 -10.14
C TRP A 7 1.21 0.16 -8.65
N ASN A 8 2.31 0.82 -8.25
CA ASN A 8 2.76 0.80 -6.86
C ASN A 8 1.77 1.45 -5.89
N ASN A 9 1.08 2.53 -6.28
CA ASN A 9 0.17 3.21 -5.36
C ASN A 9 -1.26 2.65 -5.40
N LYS A 10 -1.79 2.37 -6.60
CA LYS A 10 -3.23 2.05 -6.75
C LYS A 10 -3.52 0.56 -6.60
N ARG A 11 -2.60 -0.32 -6.97
CA ARG A 11 -2.78 -1.78 -6.84
C ARG A 11 -2.35 -2.29 -5.47
N ILE A 12 -1.28 -1.75 -4.89
CA ILE A 12 -0.82 -2.17 -3.56
C ILE A 12 -1.87 -1.82 -2.49
N SER A 13 -2.47 -0.62 -2.54
CA SER A 13 -3.49 -0.21 -1.58
C SER A 13 -4.70 -1.16 -1.59
N ARG A 14 -5.12 -1.67 -2.77
CA ARG A 14 -6.18 -2.69 -2.86
C ARG A 14 -5.79 -4.00 -2.17
N LYS A 15 -4.52 -4.42 -2.28
CA LYS A 15 -3.99 -5.61 -1.60
C LYS A 15 -3.91 -5.42 -0.08
N LEU A 16 -3.63 -4.20 0.36
CA LEU A 16 -3.52 -3.82 1.77
C LEU A 16 -4.86 -3.39 2.38
N LYS A 17 -6.00 -3.81 1.82
CA LYS A 17 -7.35 -3.46 2.29
C LYS A 17 -7.61 -1.95 2.43
N GLY A 18 -7.03 -1.16 1.54
CA GLY A 18 -7.15 0.31 1.54
C GLY A 18 -6.07 1.04 2.34
N MET A 19 -5.15 0.33 3.01
CA MET A 19 -4.04 0.96 3.72
C MET A 19 -2.91 1.39 2.77
N SER A 20 -2.29 2.53 3.05
CA SER A 20 -0.98 2.88 2.51
C SER A 20 0.09 1.87 2.98
N PRO A 21 1.17 1.63 2.21
CA PRO A 21 2.30 0.81 2.65
C PRO A 21 2.86 1.18 4.02
N VAL A 22 2.84 2.46 4.38
CA VAL A 22 3.29 2.93 5.71
C VAL A 22 2.30 2.50 6.80
N GLN A 23 1.00 2.74 6.58
CA GLN A 23 -0.06 2.35 7.53
C GLN A 23 -0.12 0.82 7.73
N TYR A 24 0.08 0.05 6.66
CA TYR A 24 0.11 -1.41 6.76
C TYR A 24 1.30 -1.91 7.57
N ARG A 25 2.48 -1.30 7.40
CA ARG A 25 3.68 -1.65 8.20
C ARG A 25 3.46 -1.37 9.68
N THR A 26 2.91 -0.20 10.03
CA THR A 26 2.61 0.13 11.42
C THR A 26 1.54 -0.78 12.01
N HIS A 27 0.49 -1.10 11.25
CA HIS A 27 -0.57 -2.02 11.65
C HIS A 27 -0.04 -3.44 11.89
N SER A 28 0.83 -3.95 11.00
CA SER A 28 1.47 -5.26 11.13
C SER A 28 2.47 -5.33 12.28
N GLN A 29 2.94 -4.20 12.82
CA GLN A 29 3.83 -4.14 13.98
C GLN A 29 3.08 -4.02 15.30
N THR A 30 1.79 -3.68 15.26
CA THR A 30 0.92 -3.58 16.44
C THR A 30 0.09 -4.83 16.69
N ILE A 31 0.12 -5.80 15.76
CA ILE A 31 -0.45 -7.15 15.88
C ILE A 31 0.70 -8.12 16.12
#